data_AF-A0A160M963-F1
#
_entry.id   AF-A0A160M963-F1
#
_cell.length_a   1.000
_cell.length_b   1.000
_cell.length_c   1.000
_cell.angle_alpha   90.00
_cell.angle_beta   90.00
_cell.angle_gamma   90.00
#
_symmetry.space_group_name_H-M   'P 1'
#
loop_
_entity.id
_entity.type
_entity.pdbx_description
1 polymer ?
#
loop_
_entity_poly.entity_id
_entity_poly.type
_entity_poly.pdbx_seq_one_letter_code
_entity_poly.pdbx_strand_id
1 'polypeptide(L)' 'MNFYIQQSIHINFIKIGGISNSSVMQIGSAGIIKPASYLYNTGGFTEPAPEAELPTPAGPAGGSVLLAPSVPLTGAQKR' A
#
# COMPACT_ATOMS: atom_id res chain seq x y z
N MET A 1 -15.86 49.07 17.46
CA MET A 1 -16.91 48.05 17.73
C MET A 1 -16.19 46.81 18.19
N ASN A 2 -16.42 46.36 19.43
CA ASN A 2 -15.67 45.25 20.01
C ASN A 2 -16.49 43.97 19.90
N PHE A 3 -15.93 42.97 19.21
CA PHE A 3 -16.46 41.62 19.16
C PHE A 3 -15.64 40.71 20.06
N TYR A 4 -16.34 39.95 20.90
CA TYR A 4 -15.75 38.92 21.71
C TYR A 4 -16.31 37.58 21.23
N ILE A 5 -15.46 36.80 20.57
CA ILE A 5 -15.81 35.47 20.06
C ILE A 5 -15.15 34.44 20.98
N GLN A 6 -15.98 33.64 21.64
CA GLN A 6 -15.56 32.49 22.44
C GLN A 6 -15.74 31.24 21.58
N GLN A 7 -14.63 30.57 21.23
CA GLN A 7 -14.65 29.40 20.36
C GLN A 7 -13.76 28.32 20.95
N SER A 8 -14.33 27.12 21.17
CA SER A 8 -13.57 25.92 21.52
C SER A 8 -13.52 25.00 20.33
N ILE A 9 -12.31 24.66 19.86
CA ILE A 9 -12.11 23.75 18.73
C ILE A 9 -11.43 22.49 19.24
N HIS A 10 -12.10 21.35 19.12
CA HIS A 10 -11.57 20.04 19.49
C HIS A 10 -11.29 19.24 18.22
N ILE A 11 -10.01 19.00 17.92
CA ILE A 11 -9.58 18.21 16.76
C ILE A 11 -9.10 16.85 17.24
N ASN A 12 -9.88 15.81 16.98
CA ASN A 12 -9.46 14.43 17.22
C ASN A 12 -8.84 13.88 15.93
N PHE A 13 -7.61 13.38 16.02
CA PHE A 13 -6.88 12.85 14.88
C PHE A 13 -6.51 11.38 15.11
N ILE A 14 -6.88 10.52 14.16
CA ILE A 14 -6.50 9.12 14.15
C ILE A 14 -5.90 8.82 12.78
N LYS A 15 -4.62 8.44 12.75
CA LYS A 15 -3.93 8.02 11.53
C LYS A 15 -3.63 6.53 11.61
N ILE A 16 -4.17 5.78 10.66
CA ILE A 16 -3.86 4.35 10.50
C ILE A 16 -2.84 4.24 9.38
N GLY A 17 -1.61 3.86 9.72
CA GLY A 17 -0.51 3.76 8.76
C GLY A 17 -0.59 2.52 7.85
N GLY A 18 -1.30 1.47 8.28
CA GLY A 18 -1.50 0.26 7.51
C GLY A 18 -2.44 -0.70 8.25
N ILE A 19 -3.22 -1.45 7.49
CA ILE A 19 -4.11 -2.51 7.98
C ILE A 19 -3.66 -3.78 7.26
N SER A 20 -3.20 -4.77 8.01
CA SER A 20 -2.76 -6.06 7.45
C SER A 20 -3.89 -7.09 7.51
N ASN A 21 -3.65 -8.29 6.98
CA ASN A 21 -4.66 -9.34 6.85
C ASN A 21 -5.30 -9.65 8.21
N SER A 22 -6.64 -9.60 8.27
CA SER A 22 -7.47 -9.77 9.49
C SER A 22 -7.23 -8.73 10.58
N SER A 23 -6.97 -7.49 10.19
CA SER A 23 -6.96 -6.37 11.11
C SER A 23 -8.36 -5.73 11.22
N VAL A 24 -8.78 -5.41 12.43
CA VAL A 24 -10.05 -4.71 12.71
C VAL A 24 -9.77 -3.53 13.62
N MET A 25 -10.26 -2.35 13.25
CA MET A 25 -10.23 -1.16 14.12
C MET A 25 -11.66 -0.78 14.48
N GLN A 26 -11.97 -0.76 15.77
CA GLN A 26 -13.28 -0.41 16.27
C GLN A 26 -13.26 0.76 17.26
N ILE A 27 -14.22 1.66 17.11
CA ILE A 27 -14.51 2.77 18.03
C ILE A 27 -15.95 2.59 18.53
N GLY A 28 -16.14 2.46 19.84
CA GLY A 28 -17.43 2.11 20.46
C GLY A 28 -17.54 0.63 20.85
N SER A 29 -18.72 0.19 21.28
CA SER A 29 -18.92 -1.18 21.81
C SER A 29 -18.94 -2.25 20.72
N ALA A 30 -18.11 -3.27 20.89
CA ALA A 30 -18.00 -4.41 19.99
C ALA A 30 -18.82 -5.59 20.47
N GLY A 31 -19.50 -6.27 19.54
CA GLY A 31 -19.93 -7.66 19.75
C GLY A 31 -18.74 -8.63 19.57
N ILE A 32 -19.04 -9.86 19.16
CA ILE A 32 -17.99 -10.84 18.86
C ILE A 32 -17.42 -10.58 17.46
N ILE A 33 -16.12 -10.26 17.39
CA ILE A 33 -15.38 -10.12 16.14
C ILE A 33 -14.45 -11.33 16.00
N LYS A 34 -14.55 -12.07 14.89
CA LYS A 34 -13.68 -13.22 14.57
C LYS A 34 -12.88 -12.95 13.30
N PRO A 35 -11.81 -12.14 13.37
CA PRO A 35 -11.00 -11.87 12.20
C PRO A 35 -10.06 -13.06 11.95
N ALA A 36 -10.11 -13.65 10.76
CA ALA A 36 -9.37 -14.86 10.43
C ALA A 36 -8.63 -14.72 9.09
N SER A 37 -7.31 -14.84 9.14
CA SER A 37 -6.43 -14.79 7.96
C SER A 37 -5.91 -16.18 7.68
N TYR A 38 -6.37 -16.80 6.62
CA TYR A 38 -5.85 -18.07 6.16
C TYR A 38 -4.92 -17.82 4.96
N LEU A 39 -3.64 -17.65 5.25
CA LEU A 39 -2.60 -17.39 4.25
C LEU A 39 -2.00 -18.73 3.80
N TYR A 40 -2.56 -19.28 2.75
CA TYR A 40 -2.06 -20.51 2.14
C TYR A 40 -1.23 -20.18 0.90
N ASN A 41 -0.01 -20.72 0.84
CA ASN A 41 0.81 -20.71 -0.37
C ASN A 41 0.34 -21.83 -1.30
N THR A 42 -0.80 -21.64 -1.98
CA THR A 42 -1.36 -22.64 -2.91
C THR A 42 -0.51 -22.87 -4.16
N GLY A 43 0.61 -22.14 -4.32
CA GLY A 43 1.55 -22.28 -5.43
C GLY A 43 2.58 -23.40 -5.25
N GLY A 44 2.55 -24.17 -4.16
CA GLY A 44 3.46 -25.31 -3.96
C GLY A 44 4.92 -24.92 -3.68
N PHE A 45 5.18 -23.66 -3.35
CA PHE A 45 6.51 -23.19 -2.98
C PHE A 45 6.88 -23.72 -1.59
N THR A 46 7.77 -24.72 -1.55
CA THR A 46 8.32 -25.31 -0.33
C THR A 46 9.60 -24.62 0.14
N GLU A 47 10.24 -23.89 -0.76
CA GLU A 47 11.50 -23.19 -0.53
C GLU A 47 11.25 -21.67 -0.46
N PRO A 48 12.14 -20.90 0.20
CA PRO A 48 12.08 -19.44 0.17
C PRO A 48 11.97 -18.92 -1.26
N ALA A 49 11.27 -17.79 -1.44
CA ALA A 49 11.20 -17.14 -2.75
C ALA A 49 12.62 -16.92 -3.29
N PRO A 50 12.89 -17.23 -4.57
CA PRO A 50 14.18 -16.97 -5.19
C PRO A 50 14.59 -15.51 -5.02
N GLU A 51 15.89 -15.26 -4.87
CA GLU A 51 16.41 -13.90 -4.84
C GLU A 51 16.01 -13.19 -6.13
N ALA A 52 15.46 -11.98 -6.01
CA ALA A 52 15.01 -11.23 -7.16
C ALA A 52 16.21 -10.98 -8.09
N GLU A 53 16.15 -11.51 -9.31
CA GLU A 53 17.16 -11.22 -10.31
C GLU A 53 17.14 -9.71 -10.57
N LEU A 54 18.22 -9.03 -10.19
CA LEU A 54 18.46 -7.67 -10.64
C LEU A 54 18.47 -7.70 -12.17
N PRO A 55 17.85 -6.71 -12.86
CA PRO A 55 17.96 -6.62 -14.30
C PRO A 55 19.44 -6.52 -14.65
N THR A 56 20.02 -7.61 -15.16
CA THR A 56 21.38 -7.59 -15.66
C THR A 56 21.35 -6.64 -16.86
N PRO A 57 22.20 -5.60 -16.91
CA PRO A 57 22.33 -4.79 -18.10
C PRO A 57 22.71 -5.73 -19.25
N ALA A 58 21.84 -5.82 -20.26
CA ALA A 58 22.04 -6.68 -21.41
C ALA A 58 23.40 -6.39 -22.07
N GLY A 59 24.32 -7.36 -21.97
CA GLY A 59 25.45 -7.49 -22.88
C GLY A 59 24.96 -7.94 -24.27
N PRO A 60 25.71 -7.66 -25.35
CA PRO A 60 25.16 -7.61 -26.69
C PRO A 60 25.06 -9.00 -27.34
N ALA A 61 23.90 -9.65 -27.25
CA ALA A 61 23.38 -10.58 -28.29
C ALA A 61 21.94 -11.06 -27.99
N GLY A 62 20.96 -10.51 -28.74
CA GLY A 62 19.61 -11.08 -29.01
C GLY A 62 18.61 -11.05 -27.85
N GLY A 63 17.77 -10.01 -27.67
CA GLY A 63 16.56 -9.74 -28.47
C GLY A 63 15.33 -10.40 -27.80
N SER A 64 14.50 -9.70 -27.03
CA SER A 64 13.43 -8.84 -27.55
C SER A 64 12.96 -7.80 -26.54
N VAL A 65 13.19 -6.55 -26.93
CA VAL A 65 12.49 -5.29 -26.66
C VAL A 65 11.17 -5.39 -25.86
N LEU A 66 11.19 -4.87 -24.62
CA LEU A 66 10.09 -4.10 -24.01
C LEU A 66 10.70 -2.97 -23.15
N LEU A 67 11.38 -2.03 -23.79
CA LEU A 67 12.03 -0.86 -23.13
C LEU A 67 11.12 0.39 -23.09
N ALA A 68 9.82 0.23 -23.30
CA ALA A 68 8.84 1.28 -23.03
C ALA A 68 7.72 0.71 -22.15
N PRO A 69 7.26 1.42 -21.12
CA PRO A 69 6.12 0.98 -20.34
C PRO A 69 4.90 0.85 -21.27
N SER A 70 4.20 -0.27 -21.20
CA SER A 70 2.98 -0.56 -21.97
C SER A 70 1.78 0.34 -21.62
N VAL A 71 2.01 1.35 -20.78
CA VAL A 71 1.00 2.29 -20.30
C VAL A 71 1.57 3.70 -20.47
N PRO A 72 0.95 4.55 -21.30
CA PRO A 72 1.39 5.94 -21.41
C PRO A 72 1.16 6.65 -20.07
N LEU A 73 2.24 7.12 -19.46
CA LEU A 73 2.16 8.00 -18.29
C LEU A 73 1.74 9.40 -18.76
N THR A 74 0.43 9.60 -18.98
CA THR A 74 -0.12 10.93 -19.24
C THR A 74 -0.17 11.71 -17.92
N GLY A 75 0.78 12.62 -17.70
CA GLY A 75 0.68 13.58 -16.60
C GLY A 75 2.01 14.26 -16.27
N ALA A 76 2.19 15.45 -16.82
CA ALA A 76 3.38 16.29 -16.72
C ALA A 76 3.83 16.59 -15.27
N GLN A 77 5.15 16.45 -15.01
CA GLN A 77 5.78 17.12 -13.88
C GLN A 77 5.97 18.60 -14.20
N LYS A 78 5.17 19.47 -13.55
CA LYS A 78 5.40 20.92 -13.49
C LYS A 78 6.67 21.21 -12.69
N ARG A 79 7.56 22.02 -13.28
CA ARG A 79 8.16 23.15 -12.56
C ARG A 79 7.38 24.41 -12.93
#